data_AF-A0A8T3WC69-F1
#
_entry.id   AF-A0A8T3WC69-F1
#
_cell.length_a   1.000
_cell.length_b   1.000
_cell.length_c   1.000
_cell.angle_alpha   90.00
_cell.angle_beta   90.00
_cell.angle_gamma   90.00
#
_symmetry.space_group_name_H-M   'P 1'
#
loop_
_entity.id
_entity.type
_entity.pdbx_description
1 polymer ?
#
loop_
_entity_poly.entity_id
_entity_poly.type
_entity_poly.pdbx_seq_one_letter_code
_entity_poly.pdbx_strand_id
1 'polypeptide(L)'
;MEKQLYNQRYLDVRRRNTLKKALRLQNTFRDLFSHKSEKELHFMLSQCAHFHYRQKNQPLNEECKVMYEYLLTHNYNPYTVYKWFLIFATDEIIREEIETNSLSQKQAKNVVYTRIKQKEISRTFNFMEEARKTIWELLSYD
;
A
#
# COMPACT_ATOMS: atom_id res chain seq x y z
N MET A 1 0.82 24.45 26.33
CA MET A 1 -0.23 24.53 25.29
C MET A 1 0.34 24.91 23.92
N GLU A 2 1.12 26.00 23.79
CA GLU A 2 1.72 26.42 22.50
C GLU A 2 2.63 25.38 21.84
N LYS A 3 3.42 24.64 22.62
CA LYS A 3 4.30 23.58 22.10
C LYS A 3 3.53 22.41 21.48
N GLN A 4 2.32 22.13 21.97
CA GLN A 4 1.42 21.11 21.40
C GLN A 4 0.79 21.60 20.10
N LEU A 5 0.32 22.85 20.06
CA LEU A 5 -0.24 23.48 18.86
C LEU A 5 0.79 23.58 17.72
N TYR A 6 2.04 23.94 18.03
CA TYR A 6 3.15 24.01 17.07
C TYR A 6 3.46 22.62 16.47
N ASN A 7 3.57 21.60 17.32
CA ASN A 7 3.80 20.23 16.87
C ASN A 7 2.67 19.72 15.97
N GLN A 8 1.42 20.06 16.29
CA GLN A 8 0.26 19.65 15.50
C GLN A 8 0.26 20.30 14.11
N ARG A 9 0.52 21.62 14.01
CA ARG A 9 0.66 22.33 12.72
C ARG A 9 1.82 21.78 11.87
N TYR A 10 2.96 21.48 12.49
CA TYR A 10 4.11 20.91 11.79
C TYR A 10 3.79 19.52 11.19
N LEU A 11 3.09 18.68 11.95
CA LEU A 11 2.65 17.37 11.49
C LEU A 11 1.66 17.47 10.32
N ASP A 12 0.75 18.43 10.35
CA ASP A 12 -0.24 18.64 9.29
C ASP A 12 0.39 19.07 7.96
N VAL A 13 1.33 20.02 8.02
CA VAL A 13 2.09 20.46 6.83
C VAL A 13 2.89 19.29 6.26
N ARG A 14 3.54 18.50 7.12
CA ARG A 14 4.30 17.31 6.71
C ARG A 14 3.40 16.25 6.07
N ARG A 15 2.20 16.03 6.59
CA ARG A 15 1.20 15.10 6.03
C ARG A 15 0.74 15.52 4.64
N ARG A 16 0.31 16.77 4.47
CA ARG A 16 -0.11 17.28 3.15
C ARG A 16 1.01 17.18 2.11
N ASN A 17 2.25 17.47 2.51
CA ASN A 17 3.40 17.34 1.62
C ASN A 17 3.68 15.88 1.23
N THR A 18 3.46 14.93 2.15
CA THR A 18 3.62 13.50 1.87
C THR A 18 2.57 13.01 0.87
N LEU A 19 1.31 13.42 1.06
CA LEU A 19 0.20 13.08 0.18
C LEU A 19 0.41 13.63 -1.24
N LYS A 20 0.79 14.91 -1.35
CA LYS A 20 1.14 15.51 -2.65
C LYS A 20 2.30 14.78 -3.34
N LYS A 21 3.33 14.35 -2.59
CA LYS A 21 4.44 13.56 -3.14
C LYS A 21 3.98 12.20 -3.64
N ALA A 22 3.14 11.50 -2.87
CA ALA A 22 2.61 10.20 -3.26
C ALA A 22 1.74 10.28 -4.52
N LEU A 23 0.85 11.27 -4.62
CA LEU A 23 0.03 11.50 -5.82
C LEU A 23 0.88 11.81 -7.06
N ARG A 24 1.91 12.66 -6.91
CA ARG A 24 2.86 12.93 -8.00
C ARG A 24 3.54 11.66 -8.48
N LEU A 25 4.07 10.86 -7.55
CA LEU A 25 4.69 9.58 -7.88
C LEU A 25 3.70 8.61 -8.53
N GLN A 26 2.44 8.57 -8.08
CA GLN A 26 1.42 7.71 -8.65
C GLN A 26 1.16 8.07 -10.12
N ASN A 27 1.03 9.37 -10.42
CA ASN A 27 0.87 9.84 -11.80
C ASN A 27 2.12 9.52 -12.63
N THR A 28 3.32 9.81 -12.12
CA THR A 28 4.56 9.48 -12.83
C THR A 28 4.71 7.99 -13.13
N PHE A 29 4.33 7.11 -12.20
CA PHE A 29 4.37 5.66 -12.45
C PHE A 29 3.29 5.21 -13.43
N ARG A 30 2.10 5.83 -13.42
CA ARG A 30 1.09 5.58 -14.45
C ARG A 30 1.57 6.03 -15.83
N ASP A 31 2.30 7.12 -15.93
CA ASP A 31 2.84 7.61 -17.20
C ASP A 31 3.99 6.72 -17.70
N LEU A 32 4.93 6.33 -16.80
CA LEU A 32 6.07 5.49 -17.14
C LEU A 32 5.70 4.04 -17.46
N PHE A 33 4.62 3.54 -16.87
CA PHE A 33 4.16 2.15 -16.99
C PHE A 33 2.67 2.13 -17.36
N SER A 34 2.30 2.84 -18.43
CA SER A 34 0.90 3.06 -18.84
C SER A 34 0.14 1.79 -19.21
N HIS A 35 0.84 0.70 -19.52
CA HIS A 35 0.29 -0.62 -19.77
C HIS A 35 0.01 -1.43 -18.49
N LYS A 36 0.41 -0.94 -17.31
CA LYS A 36 0.23 -1.62 -16.03
C LYS A 36 -0.99 -1.11 -15.29
N SER A 37 -1.73 -2.03 -14.68
CA SER A 37 -2.77 -1.70 -13.72
C SER A 37 -2.18 -1.14 -12.42
N GLU A 38 -2.98 -0.39 -11.65
CA GLU A 38 -2.57 0.12 -10.35
C GLU A 38 -2.13 -0.98 -9.37
N LYS A 39 -2.77 -2.15 -9.46
CA LYS A 39 -2.41 -3.32 -8.65
C LYS A 39 -1.00 -3.84 -9.01
N GLU A 40 -0.65 -3.86 -10.30
CA GLU A 40 0.69 -4.25 -10.75
C GLU A 40 1.73 -3.21 -10.31
N LEU A 41 1.43 -1.92 -10.38
CA LEU A 41 2.33 -0.87 -9.88
C LEU A 41 2.59 -1.01 -8.38
N HIS A 42 1.56 -1.34 -7.59
CA HIS A 42 1.72 -1.62 -6.15
C HIS A 42 2.58 -2.86 -5.91
N PHE A 43 2.41 -3.90 -6.73
CA PHE A 43 3.22 -5.11 -6.64
C PHE A 43 4.70 -4.82 -6.97
N MET A 44 4.97 -4.06 -8.03
CA MET A 44 6.33 -3.61 -8.39
C MET A 44 6.97 -2.78 -7.28
N LEU A 45 6.23 -1.83 -6.68
CA LEU A 45 6.70 -1.06 -5.54
C LEU A 45 7.01 -1.93 -4.31
N SER A 46 6.19 -2.96 -4.07
CA SER A 46 6.45 -3.95 -3.03
C SER A 46 7.77 -4.69 -3.28
N GLN A 47 8.00 -5.16 -4.51
CA GLN A 47 9.26 -5.83 -4.89
C GLN A 47 10.46 -4.89 -4.69
N CYS A 48 10.37 -3.64 -5.13
CA CYS A 48 11.40 -2.62 -4.91
C CYS A 48 11.69 -2.41 -3.40
N ALA A 49 10.64 -2.36 -2.58
CA ALA A 49 10.74 -2.18 -1.14
C ALA A 49 11.42 -3.38 -0.44
N HIS A 50 11.07 -4.60 -0.83
CA HIS A 50 11.66 -5.83 -0.30
C HIS A 50 13.13 -5.98 -0.73
N PHE A 51 13.44 -5.67 -1.98
CA PHE A 51 14.80 -5.66 -2.52
C PHE A 51 15.70 -4.67 -1.75
N HIS A 52 15.19 -3.49 -1.43
CA HIS A 52 15.96 -2.45 -0.73
C HIS A 52 16.41 -2.84 0.69
N TYR A 53 15.67 -3.69 1.40
CA TYR A 53 15.95 -4.00 2.81
C TYR A 53 16.39 -5.43 3.12
N ARG A 54 15.89 -6.46 2.42
CA ARG A 54 16.06 -7.85 2.89
C ARG A 54 16.25 -8.92 1.81
N GLN A 55 16.01 -8.62 0.54
CA GLN A 55 15.97 -9.66 -0.51
C GLN A 55 16.77 -9.26 -1.75
N LYS A 56 18.06 -8.94 -1.61
CA LYS A 56 18.96 -8.82 -2.77
C LYS A 56 19.13 -10.14 -3.54
N ASN A 57 18.69 -11.26 -2.96
CA ASN A 57 18.76 -12.60 -3.55
C ASN A 57 17.64 -12.85 -4.59
N GLN A 58 16.58 -12.04 -4.61
CA GLN A 58 15.61 -12.06 -5.69
C GLN A 58 15.89 -10.88 -6.63
N PRO A 59 16.34 -11.14 -7.87
CA PRO A 59 16.58 -10.07 -8.81
C PRO A 59 15.26 -9.39 -9.18
N LEU A 60 15.30 -8.06 -9.27
CA LEU A 60 14.21 -7.29 -9.86
C LEU A 60 14.13 -7.59 -11.37
N ASN A 61 12.91 -7.69 -11.91
CA ASN A 61 12.72 -7.67 -13.36
C ASN A 61 13.04 -6.28 -13.93
N GLU A 62 13.18 -6.16 -15.25
CA GLU A 62 13.61 -4.90 -15.88
C GLU A 62 12.69 -3.71 -15.53
N GLU A 63 11.37 -3.91 -15.52
CA GLU A 63 10.43 -2.84 -15.17
C GLU A 63 10.59 -2.39 -13.70
N CYS A 64 10.81 -3.33 -12.79
CA CYS A 64 11.08 -3.02 -11.38
C CYS A 64 12.44 -2.37 -11.19
N LYS A 65 13.45 -2.71 -12.00
CA LYS A 65 14.76 -2.02 -11.97
C LYS A 65 14.58 -0.55 -12.37
N VAL A 66 13.85 -0.27 -13.45
CA VAL A 66 13.55 1.10 -13.88
C VAL A 66 12.83 1.88 -12.77
N MET A 67 11.80 1.28 -12.16
CA MET A 67 11.08 1.91 -11.04
C MET A 67 12.01 2.15 -9.84
N TYR A 68 12.86 1.18 -9.51
CA TYR A 68 13.81 1.26 -8.40
C TYR A 68 14.87 2.33 -8.62
N GLU A 69 15.46 2.39 -9.81
CA GLU A 69 16.42 3.42 -10.21
C GLU A 69 15.78 4.80 -10.19
N TYR A 70 14.57 4.95 -10.73
CA TYR A 70 13.82 6.20 -10.66
C TYR A 70 13.67 6.68 -9.20
N LEU A 71 13.27 5.78 -8.29
CA LEU A 71 13.12 6.10 -6.87
C LEU A 71 14.44 6.58 -6.27
N LEU A 72 15.55 5.89 -6.53
CA LEU A 72 16.85 6.25 -5.99
C LEU A 72 17.39 7.57 -6.56
N THR A 73 17.32 7.77 -7.88
CA THR A 73 17.77 9.01 -8.55
C THR A 73 17.06 10.24 -8.00
N HIS A 74 15.80 10.10 -7.59
CA HIS A 74 15.01 11.20 -7.02
C HIS A 74 15.01 11.22 -5.48
N ASN A 75 15.94 10.53 -4.83
CA ASN A 75 16.09 10.45 -3.36
C ASN A 75 14.83 9.96 -2.62
N TYR A 76 14.07 9.06 -3.25
CA TYR A 76 12.98 8.36 -2.60
C TYR A 76 13.45 7.02 -2.03
N ASN A 77 13.12 6.78 -0.77
CA ASN A 77 13.31 5.46 -0.15
C ASN A 77 12.15 4.52 -0.59
N PRO A 78 12.44 3.39 -1.29
CA PRO A 78 11.40 2.55 -1.88
C PRO A 78 10.37 2.00 -0.88
N TYR A 79 10.83 1.61 0.32
CA TYR A 79 9.93 1.14 1.38
C TYR A 79 9.03 2.23 1.94
N THR A 80 9.53 3.47 2.00
CA THR A 80 8.74 4.63 2.41
C THR A 80 7.67 4.94 1.38
N VAL A 81 8.00 4.92 0.09
CA VAL A 81 7.03 5.12 -1.00
C VAL A 81 5.99 4.00 -1.01
N TYR A 82 6.41 2.74 -0.91
CA TYR A 82 5.48 1.61 -0.83
C TYR A 82 4.46 1.77 0.31
N LYS A 83 4.90 2.21 1.50
CA LYS A 83 3.98 2.49 2.61
C LYS A 83 2.98 3.61 2.31
N TRP A 84 3.41 4.66 1.61
CA TRP A 84 2.49 5.73 1.19
C TRP A 84 1.40 5.15 0.30
N PHE A 85 1.79 4.38 -0.71
CA PHE A 85 0.86 3.76 -1.65
C PHE A 85 -0.09 2.79 -0.95
N LEU A 86 0.38 1.98 0.01
CA LEU A 86 -0.51 1.13 0.81
C LEU A 86 -1.59 1.92 1.55
N ILE A 87 -1.24 3.06 2.16
CA ILE A 87 -2.21 3.89 2.90
C ILE A 87 -3.24 4.49 1.94
N PHE A 88 -2.79 4.93 0.76
CA PHE A 88 -3.63 5.60 -0.22
C PHE A 88 -4.45 4.66 -1.11
N ALA A 89 -4.06 3.40 -1.24
CA ALA A 89 -4.72 2.40 -2.08
C ALA A 89 -5.97 1.80 -1.44
N THR A 90 -6.08 1.83 -0.11
CA THR A 90 -7.00 0.96 0.62
C THR A 90 -8.35 1.56 0.98
N ASP A 91 -8.51 2.88 1.01
CA ASP A 91 -9.80 3.48 1.33
C ASP A 91 -9.83 4.98 1.05
N GLU A 92 -10.76 5.43 0.22
CA GLU A 92 -11.02 6.85 -0.04
C GLU A 92 -11.43 7.57 1.26
N ILE A 93 -12.17 6.89 2.13
CA ILE A 93 -12.56 7.37 3.46
C ILE A 93 -11.32 7.61 4.34
N ILE A 94 -10.34 6.70 4.32
CA ILE A 94 -9.10 6.88 5.10
C ILE A 94 -8.26 8.03 4.53
N ARG A 95 -8.31 8.25 3.20
CA ARG A 95 -7.65 9.39 2.57
C ARG A 95 -8.29 10.70 3.04
N GLU A 96 -9.62 10.79 3.03
CA GLU A 96 -10.37 11.94 3.57
C GLU A 96 -10.14 12.16 5.06
N GLU A 97 -10.07 11.09 5.86
CA GLU A 97 -9.81 11.17 7.30
C GLU A 97 -8.36 11.64 7.61
N ILE A 98 -7.40 11.31 6.75
CA ILE A 98 -6.03 11.85 6.83
C ILE A 98 -6.02 13.33 6.42
N GLU A 99 -6.75 13.71 5.37
CA GLU A 99 -6.81 15.09 4.86
C GLU A 99 -7.51 16.05 5.83
N THR A 100 -8.55 15.57 6.53
CA THR A 100 -9.29 16.29 7.56
C THR A 100 -8.62 16.25 8.95
N ASN A 101 -7.45 15.61 9.07
CA ASN A 101 -6.72 15.38 10.33
C ASN A 101 -7.47 14.57 11.40
N SER A 102 -8.57 13.91 11.06
CA SER A 102 -9.29 13.03 11.98
C SER A 102 -8.52 11.72 12.28
N LEU A 103 -7.57 11.34 11.42
CA LEU A 103 -6.69 10.17 11.62
C LEU A 103 -5.20 10.50 11.44
N SER A 104 -4.37 10.07 12.40
CA SER A 104 -2.92 10.12 12.21
C SER A 104 -2.43 9.04 11.25
N GLN A 105 -1.35 9.27 10.51
CA GLN A 105 -0.77 8.26 9.59
C GLN A 105 -0.45 6.92 10.27
N LYS A 106 -0.06 6.93 11.55
CA LYS A 106 0.20 5.70 12.31
C LYS A 106 -1.11 4.93 12.58
N GLN A 107 -2.17 5.64 12.93
CA GLN A 107 -3.48 5.05 13.14
C GLN A 107 -4.10 4.58 11.81
N ALA A 108 -4.04 5.40 10.76
CA ALA A 108 -4.49 5.03 9.42
C ALA A 108 -3.79 3.77 8.92
N LYS A 109 -2.46 3.69 9.09
CA LYS A 109 -1.70 2.47 8.79
C LYS A 109 -2.28 1.26 9.54
N ASN A 110 -2.49 1.35 10.85
CA ASN A 110 -3.05 0.24 11.62
C ASN A 110 -4.46 -0.16 11.16
N VAL A 111 -5.32 0.80 10.86
CA VAL A 111 -6.68 0.55 10.35
C VAL A 111 -6.61 -0.18 9.01
N VAL A 112 -5.77 0.30 8.09
CA VAL A 112 -5.53 -0.33 6.78
C VAL A 112 -5.03 -1.77 6.94
N TYR A 113 -4.00 -1.99 7.75
CA TYR A 113 -3.47 -3.35 7.98
C TYR A 113 -4.52 -4.28 8.59
N THR A 114 -5.31 -3.80 9.54
CA THR A 114 -6.41 -4.57 10.13
C THR A 114 -7.47 -4.92 9.09
N ARG A 115 -7.88 -3.95 8.24
CA ARG A 115 -8.87 -4.18 7.18
C ARG A 115 -8.36 -5.17 6.12
N ILE A 116 -7.09 -5.08 5.72
CA ILE A 116 -6.46 -6.05 4.81
C ILE A 116 -6.51 -7.46 5.42
N LYS A 117 -6.05 -7.59 6.68
CA LYS A 117 -6.03 -8.87 7.39
C LYS A 117 -7.44 -9.46 7.56
N GLN A 118 -8.44 -8.64 7.85
CA GLN A 118 -9.83 -9.06 7.95
C GLN A 118 -10.35 -9.56 6.59
N LYS A 119 -10.09 -8.85 5.50
CA LYS A 119 -10.48 -9.28 4.14
C LYS A 119 -9.83 -10.62 3.76
N GLU A 120 -8.56 -10.83 4.11
CA GLU A 120 -7.87 -12.11 3.89
C GLU A 120 -8.51 -13.24 4.69
N ILE A 121 -8.80 -13.03 5.98
CA ILE A 121 -9.48 -14.01 6.83
C ILE A 121 -10.84 -14.38 6.25
N SER A 122 -11.64 -13.38 5.84
CA SER A 122 -12.95 -13.62 5.21
C SER A 122 -12.86 -14.41 3.91
N ARG A 123 -11.86 -14.13 3.06
CA ARG A 123 -11.64 -14.92 1.83
C ARG A 123 -11.30 -16.37 2.12
N THR A 124 -10.40 -16.61 3.08
CA THR A 124 -10.02 -17.97 3.48
C THR A 124 -11.23 -18.73 4.02
N PHE A 125 -12.06 -18.07 4.84
CA PHE A 125 -13.27 -18.69 5.39
C PHE A 125 -14.26 -19.09 4.28
N ASN A 126 -14.49 -18.20 3.30
CA ASN A 126 -15.36 -18.51 2.17
C ASN A 126 -14.84 -19.68 1.34
N PHE A 127 -13.53 -19.73 1.08
CA PHE A 127 -12.90 -20.85 0.39
C PHE A 127 -13.06 -22.17 1.14
N MET A 128 -12.90 -22.15 2.47
CA MET A 128 -13.10 -23.36 3.30
C MET A 128 -14.55 -23.83 3.28
N GLU A 129 -15.52 -22.91 3.30
CA GLU A 129 -16.94 -23.26 3.18
C GLU A 129 -17.30 -23.81 1.80
N GLU A 130 -16.74 -23.25 0.72
CA GLU A 130 -16.89 -23.80 -0.63
C GLU A 130 -16.30 -25.21 -0.72
N ALA A 131 -15.07 -25.40 -0.25
CA ALA A 131 -14.43 -26.71 -0.22
C ALA A 131 -15.25 -27.74 0.59
N ARG A 132 -15.78 -27.32 1.76
CA ARG A 132 -16.65 -28.16 2.59
C ARG A 132 -17.93 -28.56 1.85
N LYS A 133 -18.58 -27.62 1.15
CA LYS A 133 -19.77 -27.90 0.33
C LYS A 133 -19.47 -28.89 -0.79
N THR A 134 -18.39 -28.67 -1.54
CA THR A 134 -17.99 -29.57 -2.63
C THR A 134 -17.70 -30.97 -2.13
N ILE A 135 -17.01 -31.12 -0.99
CA ILE A 135 -16.76 -32.43 -0.37
C ILE A 135 -18.08 -33.09 0.04
N TRP A 136 -18.99 -32.33 0.66
CA TRP A 136 -20.28 -32.85 1.11
C TRP A 136 -21.16 -33.29 -0.06
N GLU A 137 -21.17 -32.52 -1.14
CA GLU A 137 -21.85 -32.89 -2.39
C GLU A 137 -21.27 -34.20 -2.94
N LEU A 138 -19.95 -34.31 -3.11
CA LEU A 138 -19.30 -35.54 -3.60
C LEU A 138 -19.63 -36.78 -2.76
N LEU A 139 -19.67 -36.65 -1.43
CA LEU A 139 -19.98 -37.74 -0.51
C LEU A 139 -21.47 -38.08 -0.43
N SER A 140 -22.36 -37.21 -0.93
CA SER A 140 -23.81 -37.42 -0.91
C SER A 140 -24.35 -38.04 -2.21
N TYR A 141 -23.49 -38.26 -3.21
CA TYR A 141 -23.81 -38.92 -4.48
C TYR A 141 -23.28 -40.37 -4.57
N ASP A 142 -22.63 -40.88 -3.51
CA ASP A 142 -22.33 -42.31 -3.27
C ASP A 142 -23.38 -42.94 -2.34
#